data_AF-A0A9Q9VNV8-F1
#
_entry.id   AF-A0A9Q9VNV8-F1
#
_cell.length_a   1.000
_cell.length_b   1.000
_cell.length_c   1.000
_cell.angle_alpha   90.00
_cell.angle_beta   90.00
_cell.angle_gamma   90.00
#
_symmetry.space_group_name_H-M   'P 1'
#
loop_
_entity.id
_entity.type
_entity.pdbx_description
1 polymer ?
#
loop_
_entity_poly.entity_id
_entity_poly.type
_entity_poly.pdbx_seq_one_letter_code
_entity_poly.pdbx_strand_id
1 'polypeptide(L)'
;MDDKDEDTDTFDPNLPEEGPSAPPPGWLDSVTGYEEHTGGDQICPPPPDFVPTSLKMTRNASVPNVMVPHRLRGCFSRDALLQFVGKKWTYSSKPAKNLIFKELTPFTVYRYRLETFTESRSSAWESEPHTGSECVDGPQNGVSPPPWNVQVSYPPKFTNAVQKIRVPHSSFIKVLRCHCSPCHHCCHGNGKCEGCTHCRGQGWTRCMFCHGSGHSRNRRCTTCHGRGREKRCVSCHGKGYKGCLTCNGYRNLVHCHTAHS
;
A
#
# COMPACT_ATOMS: atom_id res chain seq x y z
N MET A 1 4.86 -19.81 -39.42
CA MET A 1 4.88 -18.58 -40.24
C MET A 1 3.48 -18.01 -40.11
N ASP A 2 3.19 -17.14 -39.14
CA ASP A 2 4.07 -16.23 -38.42
C ASP A 2 3.66 -16.03 -36.97
N ASP A 3 4.67 -15.61 -36.23
CA ASP A 3 4.83 -15.57 -34.79
C ASP A 3 3.93 -14.55 -34.07
N LYS A 4 3.63 -14.91 -32.81
CA LYS A 4 3.09 -14.00 -31.80
C LYS A 4 4.21 -13.11 -31.29
N ASP A 5 4.08 -11.81 -31.45
CA ASP A 5 4.90 -10.85 -30.72
C ASP A 5 4.50 -10.87 -29.23
N GLU A 6 5.42 -11.36 -28.40
CA GLU A 6 5.44 -11.17 -26.94
C GLU A 6 5.71 -9.69 -26.64
N ASP A 7 4.76 -9.05 -25.97
CA ASP A 7 4.93 -7.72 -25.38
C ASP A 7 5.93 -7.85 -24.22
N THR A 8 7.22 -7.66 -24.51
CA THR A 8 8.25 -7.50 -23.49
C THR A 8 8.05 -6.17 -22.78
N ASP A 9 7.62 -6.29 -21.52
CA ASP A 9 7.47 -5.23 -20.52
C ASP A 9 8.70 -4.32 -20.52
N THR A 10 8.54 -3.12 -21.07
CA THR A 10 9.60 -2.13 -21.21
C THR A 10 9.80 -1.46 -19.85
N PHE A 11 10.80 -1.91 -19.10
CA PHE A 11 11.20 -1.29 -17.83
C PHE A 11 11.54 0.19 -18.04
N ASP A 12 10.74 1.08 -17.45
CA ASP A 12 10.99 2.53 -17.40
C ASP A 12 12.15 2.82 -16.42
N PRO A 13 13.31 3.31 -16.89
CA PRO A 13 14.48 3.56 -16.06
C PRO A 13 14.34 4.80 -15.15
N ASN A 14 13.18 5.46 -15.10
CA ASN A 14 12.92 6.64 -14.27
C ASN A 14 12.13 6.36 -12.99
N LEU A 15 11.73 5.11 -12.72
CA LEU A 15 11.20 4.74 -11.41
C LEU A 15 12.37 4.68 -10.40
N PRO A 16 12.35 5.46 -9.31
CA PRO A 16 13.33 5.27 -8.26
C PRO A 16 13.14 3.85 -7.71
N GLU A 17 14.17 3.01 -7.82
CA GLU A 17 14.24 1.77 -7.04
C GLU A 17 14.04 2.16 -5.58
N GLU A 18 12.89 1.78 -5.05
CA GLU A 18 12.56 1.90 -3.64
C GLU A 18 13.45 0.88 -2.92
N GLY A 19 14.67 1.31 -2.60
CA GLY A 19 15.57 0.54 -1.75
C GLY A 19 14.85 0.17 -0.44
N PRO A 20 15.27 -0.90 0.24
CA PRO A 20 14.52 -1.43 1.38
C PRO A 20 14.23 -0.33 2.42
N SER A 21 12.96 0.01 2.56
CA SER A 21 12.45 0.96 3.57
C SER A 21 12.65 0.44 5.01
N ALA A 22 12.94 -0.85 5.14
CA ALA A 22 13.24 -1.50 6.40
C ALA A 22 14.67 -1.17 6.87
N PRO A 23 14.84 -0.69 8.10
CA PRO A 23 16.16 -0.47 8.68
C PRO A 23 16.90 -1.80 8.88
N PRO A 24 18.24 -1.82 8.72
CA PRO A 24 19.07 -2.97 9.01
C PRO A 24 18.73 -3.71 10.33
N PRO A 25 18.74 -5.05 10.35
CA PRO A 25 18.48 -5.85 11.54
C PRO A 25 19.36 -5.43 12.74
N GLY A 26 18.74 -5.25 13.91
CA GLY A 26 19.44 -4.85 15.15
C GLY A 26 19.77 -3.36 15.28
N TRP A 27 19.37 -2.51 14.33
CA TRP A 27 19.56 -1.06 14.45
C TRP A 27 18.48 -0.38 15.28
N LEU A 28 17.24 -0.87 15.26
CA LEU A 28 16.17 -0.34 16.11
C LEU A 28 15.99 -1.21 17.36
N ASP A 29 15.54 -0.57 18.45
CA ASP A 29 15.21 -1.29 19.68
C ASP A 29 14.01 -2.21 19.42
N SER A 30 14.03 -3.41 20.01
CA SER A 30 12.93 -4.37 19.86
C SER A 30 11.64 -3.80 20.45
N VAL A 31 10.56 -3.82 19.67
CA VAL A 31 9.20 -3.51 20.14
C VAL A 31 8.55 -4.80 20.61
N THR A 32 8.11 -4.82 21.88
CA THR A 32 7.45 -5.99 22.46
C THR A 32 6.25 -6.43 21.61
N GLY A 33 6.27 -7.69 21.17
CA GLY A 33 5.25 -8.27 20.29
C GLY A 33 5.52 -8.17 18.79
N TYR A 34 6.64 -7.56 18.38
CA TYR A 34 7.08 -7.42 16.99
C TYR A 34 8.56 -7.85 16.80
N GLU A 35 9.05 -8.79 17.61
CA GLU A 35 10.49 -9.06 17.76
C GLU A 35 11.15 -9.89 16.64
N GLU A 36 10.40 -10.45 15.70
CA GLU A 36 10.92 -11.34 14.65
C GLU A 36 11.21 -10.57 13.34
N HIS A 37 12.44 -10.09 13.19
CA HIS A 37 12.87 -9.36 11.99
C HIS A 37 13.83 -10.17 11.12
N THR A 38 13.31 -10.78 10.06
CA THR A 38 14.07 -10.98 8.81
C THR A 38 13.36 -10.16 7.74
N GLY A 39 14.05 -9.16 7.18
CA GLY A 39 13.45 -8.06 6.41
C GLY A 39 12.37 -8.48 5.40
N GLY A 40 11.14 -8.01 5.64
CA GLY A 40 9.94 -8.25 4.85
C GLY A 40 8.68 -8.02 5.68
N ASP A 41 7.51 -7.96 5.03
CA ASP A 41 6.21 -7.92 5.70
C ASP A 41 6.02 -9.19 6.55
N GLN A 42 6.03 -9.05 7.88
CA GLN A 42 5.83 -10.20 8.75
C GLN A 42 4.35 -10.48 8.92
N ILE A 43 3.90 -11.66 8.49
CA ILE A 43 2.51 -12.12 8.70
C ILE A 43 2.30 -12.42 10.19
N CYS A 44 1.30 -11.78 10.80
CA CYS A 44 0.94 -11.96 12.20
C CYS A 44 -0.21 -12.97 12.31
N PRO A 45 0.02 -14.20 12.79
CA PRO A 45 -1.03 -15.21 12.87
C PRO A 45 -2.13 -14.77 13.86
N PRO A 46 -3.41 -15.05 13.56
CA PRO A 46 -4.50 -14.76 14.50
C PRO A 46 -4.27 -15.44 15.84
N PRO A 47 -4.71 -14.81 16.96
CA PRO A 47 -4.70 -15.48 18.25
C PRO A 47 -5.52 -16.78 18.13
N PRO A 48 -5.14 -17.84 18.86
CA PRO A 48 -5.89 -19.09 18.85
C PRO A 48 -7.37 -18.80 19.11
N ASP A 49 -8.24 -19.29 18.24
CA ASP A 49 -9.68 -19.10 18.40
C ASP A 49 -10.07 -19.54 19.82
N PHE A 50 -10.56 -18.60 20.62
CA PHE A 50 -11.32 -18.95 21.81
C PHE A 50 -12.59 -19.58 21.29
N VAL A 51 -12.58 -20.89 21.06
CA VAL A 51 -13.76 -21.66 20.70
C VAL A 51 -14.76 -21.37 21.81
N PRO A 52 -15.82 -20.56 21.58
CA PRO A 52 -16.82 -20.42 22.59
C PRO A 52 -17.43 -21.82 22.70
N THR A 53 -17.36 -22.44 23.87
CA THR A 53 -18.06 -23.69 24.24
C THR A 53 -19.57 -23.62 23.93
N SER A 54 -20.07 -22.46 23.49
CA SER A 54 -21.38 -22.27 22.90
C SER A 54 -21.33 -21.80 21.44
N LEU A 55 -20.75 -22.58 20.54
CA LEU A 55 -21.45 -22.89 19.27
C LEU A 55 -22.70 -23.72 19.62
N LYS A 56 -23.57 -23.16 20.48
CA LYS A 56 -24.99 -23.42 20.42
C LYS A 56 -25.38 -22.82 19.09
N MET A 57 -25.16 -23.61 18.04
CA MET A 57 -25.74 -23.50 16.72
C MET A 57 -27.07 -22.80 16.92
N THR A 58 -27.11 -21.51 16.61
CA THR A 58 -28.34 -20.72 16.71
C THR A 58 -29.25 -21.41 15.71
N ARG A 59 -30.09 -22.31 16.23
CA ARG A 59 -31.17 -23.03 15.56
C ARG A 59 -32.27 -22.06 15.11
N ASN A 60 -31.88 -20.82 14.86
CA ASN A 60 -32.71 -19.65 14.65
C ASN A 60 -32.49 -19.09 13.24
N ALA A 61 -32.00 -19.91 12.29
CA ALA A 61 -32.42 -19.73 10.92
C ALA A 61 -33.91 -20.05 10.89
N SER A 62 -34.74 -19.09 11.31
CA SER A 62 -36.18 -19.16 11.15
C SER A 62 -36.41 -19.25 9.65
N VAL A 63 -36.69 -20.47 9.21
CA VAL A 63 -37.16 -20.69 7.86
C VAL A 63 -38.39 -19.80 7.70
N PRO A 64 -38.37 -18.79 6.81
CA PRO A 64 -39.55 -17.98 6.61
C PRO A 64 -40.69 -18.92 6.22
N ASN A 65 -41.83 -18.77 6.86
CA ASN A 65 -43.01 -19.57 6.57
C ASN A 65 -43.54 -19.13 5.19
N VAL A 66 -42.94 -19.69 4.13
CA VAL A 66 -43.33 -19.39 2.75
C VAL A 66 -44.62 -20.15 2.52
N MET A 67 -45.73 -19.41 2.59
CA MET A 67 -47.04 -19.91 2.18
C MET A 67 -46.95 -20.18 0.67
N VAL A 68 -46.82 -21.44 0.29
CA VAL A 68 -46.96 -21.84 -1.11
C VAL A 68 -48.37 -21.42 -1.53
N PRO A 69 -48.54 -20.62 -2.60
CA PRO A 69 -49.87 -20.30 -3.08
C PRO A 69 -50.58 -21.61 -3.42
N HIS A 70 -51.62 -21.95 -2.66
CA HIS A 70 -52.45 -23.15 -2.83
C HIS A 70 -53.15 -23.21 -4.21
N ARG A 71 -52.95 -22.21 -5.08
CA ARG A 71 -53.67 -22.03 -6.34
C ARG A 71 -52.76 -21.93 -7.56
N LEU A 72 -51.84 -22.88 -7.73
CA LEU A 72 -51.30 -23.20 -9.05
C LEU A 72 -52.30 -24.09 -9.80
N ARG A 73 -53.34 -23.49 -10.40
CA ARG A 73 -54.19 -24.20 -11.37
C ARG A 73 -53.34 -24.60 -12.59
N GLY A 74 -53.69 -25.70 -13.26
CA GLY A 74 -52.94 -26.22 -14.42
C GLY A 74 -52.76 -25.22 -15.58
N CYS A 75 -53.65 -24.24 -15.74
CA CYS A 75 -53.51 -23.16 -16.74
C CYS A 75 -52.30 -22.25 -16.46
N PHE A 76 -52.11 -21.76 -15.23
CA PHE A 76 -50.98 -20.90 -14.87
C PHE A 76 -49.62 -21.60 -15.00
N SER A 77 -49.58 -22.91 -14.70
CA SER A 77 -48.36 -23.71 -14.82
C SER A 77 -47.94 -23.88 -16.28
N ARG A 78 -48.90 -24.01 -17.20
CA ARG A 78 -48.64 -24.10 -18.64
C ARG A 78 -48.10 -22.79 -19.20
N ASP A 79 -48.73 -21.67 -18.85
CA ASP A 79 -48.31 -20.36 -19.35
C ASP A 79 -46.90 -20.00 -18.86
N ALA A 80 -46.58 -20.30 -17.60
CA ALA A 80 -45.23 -20.13 -17.04
C ALA A 80 -44.20 -21.02 -17.77
N LEU A 81 -44.53 -22.28 -18.06
CA LEU A 81 -43.66 -23.19 -18.81
C LEU A 81 -43.43 -22.69 -20.25
N LEU A 82 -44.47 -22.18 -20.91
CA LEU A 82 -44.38 -21.61 -22.26
C LEU A 82 -43.51 -20.35 -22.29
N GLN A 83 -43.62 -19.47 -21.29
CA GLN A 83 -42.73 -18.30 -21.16
C GLN A 83 -41.27 -18.70 -20.94
N PHE A 84 -41.02 -19.73 -20.12
CA PHE A 84 -39.67 -20.24 -19.89
C PHE A 84 -39.05 -20.83 -21.16
N VAL A 85 -39.81 -21.67 -21.88
CA VAL A 85 -39.39 -22.27 -23.15
C VAL A 85 -39.18 -21.20 -24.22
N GLY A 86 -40.05 -20.19 -24.31
CA GLY A 86 -39.92 -19.08 -25.25
C GLY A 86 -38.65 -18.24 -25.07
N LYS A 87 -38.09 -18.17 -23.85
CA LYS A 87 -36.79 -17.53 -23.58
C LYS A 87 -35.58 -18.36 -24.06
N LYS A 88 -35.76 -19.62 -24.40
CA LYS A 88 -34.68 -20.54 -24.82
C LYS A 88 -34.88 -20.90 -26.29
N TRP A 89 -34.10 -20.28 -27.17
CA TRP A 89 -34.22 -20.44 -28.63
C TRP A 89 -34.04 -21.88 -29.14
N THR A 90 -33.38 -22.74 -28.36
CA THR A 90 -33.15 -24.15 -28.68
C THR A 90 -34.32 -25.07 -28.30
N TYR A 91 -35.32 -24.58 -27.57
CA TYR A 91 -36.41 -25.42 -27.06
C TYR A 91 -37.63 -25.32 -27.96
N SER A 92 -38.18 -26.46 -28.37
CA SER A 92 -39.46 -26.51 -29.06
C SER A 92 -40.60 -26.20 -28.08
N SER A 93 -41.58 -25.41 -28.52
CA SER A 93 -42.80 -25.13 -27.74
C SER A 93 -43.84 -26.26 -27.81
N LYS A 94 -43.69 -27.21 -28.74
CA LYS A 94 -44.65 -28.32 -28.94
C LYS A 94 -44.85 -29.19 -27.68
N PRO A 95 -43.78 -29.63 -26.96
CA PRO A 95 -43.94 -30.42 -25.75
C PRO A 95 -44.65 -29.65 -24.64
N ALA A 96 -44.33 -28.36 -24.44
CA ALA A 96 -44.95 -27.53 -23.42
C ALA A 96 -46.45 -27.27 -23.66
N LYS A 97 -46.87 -27.16 -24.93
CA LYS A 97 -48.30 -27.02 -25.30
C LYS A 97 -49.09 -28.31 -25.05
N ASN A 98 -48.51 -29.46 -25.40
CA ASN A 98 -49.20 -30.75 -25.38
C ASN A 98 -49.05 -31.52 -24.06
N LEU A 99 -48.25 -31.02 -23.12
CA LEU A 99 -48.04 -31.65 -21.82
C LEU A 99 -49.34 -31.70 -21.00
N ILE A 100 -49.72 -32.89 -20.54
CA ILE A 100 -50.88 -33.08 -19.65
C ILE A 100 -50.39 -33.07 -18.20
N PHE A 101 -50.81 -32.07 -17.42
CA PHE A 101 -50.53 -32.01 -15.98
C PHE A 101 -51.38 -33.05 -15.26
N LYS A 102 -50.76 -34.16 -14.83
CA LYS A 102 -51.44 -35.19 -14.02
C LYS A 102 -51.50 -34.79 -12.55
N GLU A 103 -50.39 -34.28 -12.03
CA GLU A 103 -50.23 -33.89 -10.64
C GLU A 103 -49.25 -32.71 -10.56
N LEU A 104 -49.52 -31.77 -9.66
CA LEU A 104 -48.69 -30.59 -9.41
C LEU A 104 -48.38 -30.52 -7.92
N THR A 105 -47.22 -31.06 -7.53
CA THR A 105 -46.76 -31.07 -6.15
C THR A 105 -45.79 -29.91 -5.90
N PRO A 106 -46.07 -29.02 -4.96
CA PRO A 106 -45.12 -27.98 -4.59
C PRO A 106 -43.94 -28.57 -3.81
N PHE A 107 -42.73 -28.14 -4.15
CA PHE A 107 -41.51 -28.44 -3.40
C PHE A 107 -40.82 -27.15 -2.97
N THR A 108 -40.43 -27.08 -1.70
CA THR A 108 -39.65 -25.96 -1.17
C THR A 108 -38.17 -26.25 -1.35
N VAL A 109 -37.47 -25.38 -2.07
CA VAL A 109 -36.02 -25.47 -2.26
C VAL A 109 -35.34 -24.33 -1.52
N TYR A 110 -34.36 -24.66 -0.67
CA TYR A 110 -33.51 -23.68 -0.01
C TYR A 110 -32.24 -23.46 -0.83
N ARG A 111 -32.03 -22.23 -1.29
CA ARG A 111 -30.75 -21.82 -1.88
C ARG A 111 -29.99 -20.99 -0.85
N TYR A 112 -28.98 -21.57 -0.22
CA TYR A 112 -28.06 -20.82 0.61
C TYR A 112 -26.87 -20.34 -0.24
N ARG A 113 -26.36 -19.16 0.09
CA ARG A 113 -25.08 -18.65 -0.41
C ARG A 113 -24.20 -18.47 0.81
N LEU A 114 -23.12 -19.23 0.90
CA LEU A 114 -22.10 -19.05 1.93
C LEU A 114 -21.16 -17.94 1.44
N GLU A 115 -21.12 -16.83 2.16
CA GLU A 115 -20.14 -15.77 1.95
C GLU A 115 -19.22 -15.78 3.16
N THR A 116 -17.92 -15.99 2.92
CA THR A 116 -16.88 -15.96 3.96
C THR A 116 -15.98 -14.76 3.71
N PHE A 117 -15.42 -14.21 4.77
CA PHE A 117 -14.38 -13.18 4.70
C PHE A 117 -13.25 -13.60 5.62
N THR A 118 -12.03 -13.25 5.24
CA THR A 118 -10.81 -13.56 5.99
C THR A 118 -10.08 -12.26 6.24
N GLU A 119 -9.57 -12.08 7.46
CA GLU A 119 -8.68 -10.97 7.81
C GLU A 119 -7.27 -11.53 7.97
N SER A 120 -6.29 -10.83 7.41
CA SER A 120 -4.86 -11.14 7.58
C SER A 120 -4.16 -9.89 8.04
N ARG A 121 -3.39 -9.96 9.13
CA ARG A 121 -2.57 -8.83 9.59
C ARG A 121 -1.10 -9.10 9.28
N SER A 122 -0.39 -8.10 8.78
CA SER A 122 1.06 -8.11 8.71
C SER A 122 1.64 -6.85 9.35
N SER A 123 2.91 -6.90 9.74
CA SER A 123 3.61 -5.74 10.32
C SER A 123 4.96 -5.52 9.66
N ALA A 124 5.31 -4.25 9.47
CA ALA A 124 6.56 -3.83 8.88
C ALA A 124 7.05 -2.50 9.48
N TRP A 125 8.36 -2.28 9.45
CA TRP A 125 8.95 -1.00 9.79
C TRP A 125 8.72 0.02 8.67
N GLU A 126 8.29 1.21 9.04
CA GLU A 126 8.23 2.36 8.15
C GLU A 126 9.05 3.52 8.74
N SER A 127 9.75 4.25 7.87
CA SER A 127 10.56 5.40 8.25
C SER A 127 10.12 6.67 7.54
N GLU A 128 9.98 7.76 8.28
CA GLU A 128 9.59 9.06 7.72
C GLU A 128 10.47 10.22 8.23
N PRO A 129 10.66 11.30 7.45
CA PRO A 129 11.40 12.48 7.91
C PRO A 129 10.72 13.17 9.10
N HIS A 130 11.47 13.39 10.17
CA HIS A 130 10.96 14.11 11.34
C HIS A 130 11.10 15.63 11.15
N THR A 131 9.98 16.34 10.98
CA THR A 131 9.95 17.80 10.75
C THR A 131 10.15 18.61 12.06
N GLY A 132 10.19 17.97 13.23
CA GLY A 132 10.45 18.61 14.53
C GLY A 132 9.21 19.18 15.24
N SER A 133 8.04 19.17 14.59
CA SER A 133 6.79 19.73 15.12
C SER A 133 5.85 18.71 15.76
N GLU A 134 6.05 17.42 15.51
CA GLU A 134 5.14 16.36 15.96
C GLU A 134 5.70 15.69 17.22
N CYS A 135 4.86 15.58 18.25
CA CYS A 135 5.16 14.71 19.38
C CYS A 135 5.17 13.26 18.89
N VAL A 136 6.31 12.58 19.06
CA VAL A 136 6.46 11.20 18.60
C VAL A 136 5.91 10.26 19.66
N ASP A 137 4.96 9.43 19.25
CA ASP A 137 4.33 8.44 20.13
C ASP A 137 5.20 7.18 20.26
N GLY A 138 6.16 7.25 21.17
CA GLY A 138 7.10 6.18 21.45
C GLY A 138 6.79 5.36 22.70
N PRO A 139 7.63 4.37 23.03
CA PRO A 139 7.40 3.44 24.15
C PRO A 139 7.30 4.12 25.52
N GLN A 140 7.78 5.37 25.65
CA GLN A 140 7.62 6.17 26.87
C GLN A 140 6.16 6.52 27.18
N ASN A 141 5.27 6.48 26.19
CA ASN A 141 3.85 6.80 26.34
C ASN A 141 2.98 5.57 26.66
N GLY A 142 3.54 4.36 26.59
CA GLY A 142 2.80 3.12 26.83
C GLY A 142 3.44 1.91 26.16
N VAL A 143 2.91 0.73 26.48
CA VAL A 143 3.32 -0.53 25.82
C VAL A 143 2.57 -0.65 24.49
N SER A 144 3.29 -0.95 23.41
CA SER A 144 2.68 -1.19 22.10
C SER A 144 1.74 -2.39 22.14
N PRO A 145 0.52 -2.27 21.59
CA PRO A 145 -0.42 -3.39 21.55
C PRO A 145 0.08 -4.47 20.56
N PRO A 146 -0.24 -5.75 20.80
CA PRO A 146 0.03 -6.81 19.83
C PRO A 146 -0.76 -6.59 18.52
N PRO A 147 -0.35 -7.18 17.39
CA PRO A 147 -0.92 -6.91 16.06
C PRO A 147 -2.45 -7.00 15.98
N TRP A 148 -3.06 -7.96 16.70
CA TRP A 148 -4.51 -8.20 16.71
C TRP A 148 -5.29 -7.29 17.66
N ASN A 149 -4.61 -6.59 18.58
CA ASN A 149 -5.23 -5.60 19.46
C ASN A 149 -5.12 -4.17 18.91
N VAL A 150 -4.44 -3.98 17.77
CA VAL A 150 -4.45 -2.72 17.02
C VAL A 150 -5.89 -2.47 16.55
N GLN A 151 -6.40 -1.27 16.83
CA GLN A 151 -7.74 -0.85 16.43
C GLN A 151 -7.77 -0.64 14.91
N VAL A 152 -8.58 -1.44 14.21
CA VAL A 152 -8.80 -1.37 12.76
C VAL A 152 -10.27 -1.01 12.53
N SER A 153 -10.55 -0.19 11.51
CA SER A 153 -11.94 0.08 11.14
C SER A 153 -12.51 -1.10 10.34
N TYR A 154 -13.65 -1.64 10.75
CA TYR A 154 -14.23 -2.77 10.02
C TYR A 154 -14.87 -2.29 8.71
N PRO A 155 -14.42 -2.79 7.55
CA PRO A 155 -15.04 -2.45 6.28
C PRO A 155 -16.48 -2.97 6.22
N PRO A 156 -17.31 -2.46 5.29
CA PRO A 156 -18.62 -3.03 5.02
C PRO A 156 -18.51 -4.53 4.73
N LYS A 157 -19.48 -5.31 5.24
CA LYS A 157 -19.49 -6.77 5.07
C LYS A 157 -19.33 -7.15 3.59
N PHE A 158 -18.48 -8.15 3.34
CA PHE A 158 -18.20 -8.69 2.00
C PHE A 158 -17.56 -7.70 1.02
N THR A 159 -16.85 -6.70 1.54
CA THR A 159 -16.03 -5.78 0.74
C THR A 159 -14.56 -5.98 1.08
N ASN A 160 -13.73 -6.15 0.06
CA ASN A 160 -12.28 -6.22 0.24
C ASN A 160 -11.76 -4.81 0.58
N ALA A 161 -10.95 -4.72 1.64
CA ALA A 161 -10.28 -3.50 2.03
C ALA A 161 -8.87 -3.84 2.51
N VAL A 162 -7.94 -2.91 2.30
CA VAL A 162 -6.59 -2.95 2.86
C VAL A 162 -6.39 -1.67 3.64
N GLN A 163 -5.99 -1.76 4.89
CA GLN A 163 -5.73 -0.62 5.77
C GLN A 163 -4.29 -0.65 6.26
N LYS A 164 -3.62 0.50 6.21
CA LYS A 164 -2.30 0.71 6.80
C LYS A 164 -2.44 1.59 8.02
N ILE A 165 -2.05 1.09 9.18
CA ILE A 165 -2.26 1.74 10.47
C ILE A 165 -0.94 1.79 11.23
N ARG A 166 -0.58 2.95 11.79
CA ARG A 166 0.57 3.08 12.67
C ARG A 166 0.28 2.40 14.00
N VAL A 167 1.20 1.55 14.45
CA VAL A 167 1.08 0.87 15.74
C VAL A 167 1.32 1.90 16.86
N PRO A 168 0.37 2.07 17.80
CA PRO A 168 0.53 2.99 18.92
C PRO A 168 1.80 2.70 19.75
N HIS A 169 2.43 3.75 20.25
CA HIS A 169 3.63 3.71 21.11
C HIS A 169 4.85 3.01 20.49
N SER A 170 4.85 2.73 19.18
CA SER A 170 5.94 2.03 18.49
C SER A 170 6.94 2.96 17.80
N SER A 171 6.81 4.27 18.00
CA SER A 171 7.58 5.26 17.24
C SER A 171 8.90 5.61 17.94
N PHE A 172 10.00 5.54 17.20
CA PHE A 172 11.33 5.91 17.67
C PHE A 172 11.88 7.05 16.81
N ILE A 173 12.36 8.10 17.46
CA ILE A 173 13.18 9.09 16.77
C ILE A 173 14.61 8.58 16.77
N LYS A 174 15.17 8.35 15.59
CA LYS A 174 16.60 8.08 15.45
C LYS A 174 17.26 9.13 14.57
N VAL A 175 18.30 9.75 15.12
CA VAL A 175 19.18 10.64 14.35
C VAL A 175 19.95 9.77 13.36
N LEU A 176 19.72 9.95 12.06
CA LEU A 176 20.22 9.01 11.07
C LEU A 176 21.52 9.47 10.42
N ARG A 177 22.55 8.63 10.58
CA ARG A 177 23.56 8.37 9.55
C ARG A 177 22.85 7.64 8.39
N CYS A 178 22.33 8.37 7.42
CA CYS A 178 21.51 7.79 6.34
C CYS A 178 22.34 6.86 5.44
N HIS A 179 22.21 5.55 5.57
CA HIS A 179 22.70 4.62 4.54
C HIS A 179 21.64 4.51 3.43
N CYS A 180 21.65 5.44 2.48
CA CYS A 180 20.72 5.42 1.35
C CYS A 180 21.45 4.97 0.08
N SER A 181 21.07 3.86 -0.53
CA SER A 181 21.36 3.64 -1.96
C SER A 181 20.39 4.51 -2.79
N PRO A 182 20.78 5.20 -3.89
CA PRO A 182 22.04 5.16 -4.66
C PRO A 182 23.11 6.16 -4.18
N CYS A 183 22.86 6.83 -3.06
CA CYS A 183 23.79 7.80 -2.48
C CYS A 183 24.78 7.09 -1.55
N HIS A 184 25.79 6.43 -2.13
CA HIS A 184 26.88 5.69 -1.44
C HIS A 184 27.63 6.46 -0.32
N HIS A 185 27.27 7.71 -0.04
CA HIS A 185 27.87 8.57 0.96
C HIS A 185 26.85 9.57 1.56
N CYS A 186 25.70 9.09 2.02
CA CYS A 186 24.62 9.96 2.45
C CYS A 186 24.73 10.35 3.94
N CYS A 187 24.88 11.65 4.20
CA CYS A 187 24.62 12.26 5.51
C CYS A 187 25.25 11.57 6.72
N HIS A 188 26.50 11.90 7.07
CA HIS A 188 27.06 11.66 8.41
C HIS A 188 26.32 12.46 9.52
N GLY A 189 24.98 12.43 9.57
CA GLY A 189 24.13 13.23 10.45
C GLY A 189 23.84 14.65 9.96
N ASN A 190 24.32 15.05 8.78
CA ASN A 190 24.25 16.46 8.32
C ASN A 190 23.06 16.81 7.41
N GLY A 191 22.28 15.83 6.95
CA GLY A 191 21.13 16.05 6.05
C GLY A 191 21.51 16.48 4.63
N LYS A 192 22.80 16.40 4.28
CA LYS A 192 23.34 16.76 2.97
C LYS A 192 23.90 15.50 2.29
N CYS A 193 23.50 15.26 1.05
CA CYS A 193 24.17 14.31 0.17
C CYS A 193 25.53 14.85 -0.26
N GLU A 194 26.28 14.01 -0.96
CA GLU A 194 27.52 14.39 -1.63
C GLU A 194 27.35 15.66 -2.48
N GLY A 195 28.46 16.40 -2.64
CA GLY A 195 28.51 17.64 -3.39
C GLY A 195 27.91 17.49 -4.78
N CYS A 196 27.23 18.53 -5.25
CA CYS A 196 26.63 18.52 -6.58
C CYS A 196 27.75 18.34 -7.63
N THR A 197 27.71 17.22 -8.37
CA THR A 197 28.70 16.87 -9.40
C THR A 197 28.83 17.95 -10.47
N HIS A 198 27.73 18.57 -10.86
CA HIS A 198 27.69 19.65 -11.85
C HIS A 198 28.46 20.92 -11.44
N CYS A 199 28.55 21.22 -10.15
CA CYS A 199 29.31 22.38 -9.66
C CYS A 199 30.46 22.00 -8.74
N ARG A 200 30.78 20.70 -8.63
CA ARG A 200 31.80 20.14 -7.72
C ARG A 200 31.71 20.70 -6.30
N GLY A 201 30.49 20.79 -5.74
CA GLY A 201 30.31 21.34 -4.40
C GLY A 201 30.20 22.86 -4.29
N GLN A 202 30.46 23.62 -5.37
CA GLN A 202 30.65 25.07 -5.29
C GLN A 202 29.34 25.87 -5.27
N GLY A 203 28.24 25.33 -5.83
CA GLY A 203 26.94 26.03 -5.90
C GLY A 203 26.83 27.04 -7.05
N TRP A 204 27.92 27.29 -7.78
CA TRP A 204 27.95 28.21 -8.92
C TRP A 204 28.77 27.61 -10.06
N THR A 205 28.45 28.02 -11.29
CA THR A 205 29.23 27.66 -12.47
C THR A 205 30.32 28.71 -12.71
N ARG A 206 31.46 28.23 -13.23
CA ARG A 206 32.56 29.11 -13.64
C ARG A 206 32.10 30.00 -14.77
N CYS A 207 32.53 31.26 -14.75
CA CYS A 207 32.23 32.16 -15.84
C CYS A 207 32.93 31.71 -17.11
N MET A 208 32.17 31.58 -18.20
CA MET A 208 32.68 31.06 -19.46
C MET A 208 33.73 31.99 -20.09
N PHE A 209 33.68 33.28 -19.79
CA PHE A 209 34.55 34.30 -20.39
C PHE A 209 35.89 34.50 -19.68
N CYS A 210 36.00 34.12 -18.41
CA CYS A 210 37.25 34.21 -17.64
C CYS A 210 37.68 32.88 -17.02
N HIS A 211 36.93 31.80 -17.28
CA HIS A 211 37.17 30.45 -16.75
C HIS A 211 37.40 30.36 -15.23
N GLY A 212 36.92 31.34 -14.46
CA GLY A 212 37.13 31.41 -13.01
C GLY A 212 38.20 32.41 -12.55
N SER A 213 39.00 32.99 -13.43
CA SER A 213 40.09 33.89 -13.05
C SER A 213 39.62 35.30 -12.63
N GLY A 214 38.38 35.66 -12.95
CA GLY A 214 37.84 37.01 -12.75
C GLY A 214 38.45 38.07 -13.69
N HIS A 215 39.39 37.70 -14.55
CA HIS A 215 40.13 38.62 -15.42
C HIS A 215 40.14 38.12 -16.85
N SER A 216 39.98 39.03 -17.80
CA SER A 216 40.17 38.77 -19.23
C SER A 216 41.17 39.78 -19.77
N ARG A 217 42.25 39.31 -20.39
CA ARG A 217 43.35 40.14 -20.93
C ARG A 217 43.85 41.19 -19.92
N ASN A 218 44.10 40.76 -18.68
CA ASN A 218 44.60 41.59 -17.58
C ASN A 218 43.67 42.73 -17.13
N ARG A 219 42.39 42.71 -17.54
CA ARG A 219 41.33 43.62 -17.08
C ARG A 219 40.24 42.83 -16.35
N ARG A 220 39.55 43.48 -15.42
CA ARG A 220 38.42 42.89 -14.69
C ARG A 220 37.38 42.39 -15.69
N CYS A 221 37.00 41.11 -15.58
CA CYS A 221 36.00 40.52 -16.45
C CYS A 221 34.65 41.25 -16.25
N THR A 222 34.10 41.80 -17.33
CA THR A 222 32.85 42.57 -17.33
C THR A 222 31.63 41.66 -17.10
N THR A 223 31.65 40.43 -17.62
CA THR A 223 30.54 39.47 -17.49
C THR A 223 30.33 38.98 -16.07
N CYS A 224 31.40 38.77 -15.29
CA CYS A 224 31.30 38.34 -13.89
C CYS A 224 31.67 39.44 -12.88
N HIS A 225 31.92 40.66 -13.36
CA HIS A 225 32.42 41.80 -12.57
C HIS A 225 33.61 41.46 -11.66
N GLY A 226 34.54 40.64 -12.16
CA GLY A 226 35.71 40.22 -11.38
C GLY A 226 35.49 39.07 -10.41
N ARG A 227 34.27 38.52 -10.30
CA ARG A 227 33.97 37.43 -9.35
C ARG A 227 34.40 36.04 -9.83
N GLY A 228 34.72 35.87 -11.11
CA GLY A 228 35.07 34.57 -11.71
C GLY A 228 33.90 33.58 -11.87
N ARG A 229 32.71 33.93 -11.36
CA ARG A 229 31.50 33.08 -11.34
C ARG A 229 30.34 33.79 -12.05
N GLU A 230 29.51 33.02 -12.74
CA GLU A 230 28.49 33.60 -13.63
C GLU A 230 27.07 33.32 -13.16
N LYS A 231 26.70 32.06 -12.91
CA LYS A 231 25.33 31.70 -12.53
C LYS A 231 25.31 30.74 -11.35
N ARG A 232 24.24 30.82 -10.56
CA ARG A 232 23.92 29.77 -9.58
C ARG A 232 23.76 28.46 -10.35
N CYS A 233 24.35 27.40 -9.82
CA CYS A 233 24.19 26.08 -10.42
C CYS A 233 22.69 25.72 -10.37
N VAL A 234 22.12 25.44 -11.54
CA VAL A 234 20.70 25.10 -11.69
C VAL A 234 20.40 23.77 -11.00
N SER A 235 21.29 22.78 -11.16
CA SER A 235 21.13 21.44 -10.61
C SER A 235 21.13 21.34 -9.08
N CYS A 236 21.62 22.36 -8.36
CA CYS A 236 21.58 22.42 -6.90
C CYS A 236 20.98 23.74 -6.38
N HIS A 237 20.39 24.55 -7.25
CA HIS A 237 19.83 25.87 -6.95
C HIS A 237 20.75 26.79 -6.11
N GLY A 238 22.07 26.71 -6.30
CA GLY A 238 23.02 27.50 -5.53
C GLY A 238 23.53 26.89 -4.21
N LYS A 239 23.00 25.73 -3.78
CA LYS A 239 23.34 25.12 -2.47
C LYS A 239 24.71 24.42 -2.45
N GLY A 240 25.21 23.98 -3.61
CA GLY A 240 26.46 23.23 -3.73
C GLY A 240 26.33 21.73 -3.41
N TYR A 241 25.24 21.31 -2.80
CA TYR A 241 24.94 19.91 -2.48
C TYR A 241 23.49 19.59 -2.81
N LYS A 242 23.17 18.30 -2.95
CA LYS A 242 21.78 17.82 -3.03
C LYS A 242 21.28 17.50 -1.62
N GLY A 243 20.02 17.82 -1.35
CA GLY A 243 19.37 17.38 -0.10
C GLY A 243 19.19 15.86 -0.14
N CYS A 244 19.29 15.22 1.02
CA CYS A 244 18.96 13.80 1.14
C CYS A 244 17.47 13.61 0.93
N LEU A 245 17.08 12.76 -0.02
CA LEU A 245 15.69 12.46 -0.31
C LEU A 245 15.02 11.75 0.87
N THR A 246 15.76 10.87 1.57
CA THR A 246 15.25 10.09 2.70
C THR A 246 14.94 10.93 3.93
N CYS A 247 15.78 11.89 4.28
CA CYS A 247 15.58 12.72 5.47
C CYS A 247 15.15 14.15 5.15
N ASN A 248 15.01 14.50 3.87
CA ASN A 248 14.68 15.82 3.35
C ASN A 248 15.48 16.98 3.99
N GLY A 249 16.69 16.70 4.49
CA GLY A 249 17.55 17.67 5.19
C GLY A 249 17.28 17.86 6.70
N TYR A 250 16.28 17.19 7.27
CA TYR A 250 15.89 17.29 8.68
C TYR A 250 16.74 16.47 9.65
N ARG A 251 17.64 15.62 9.14
CA ARG A 251 18.66 14.83 9.90
C ARG A 251 18.10 13.74 10.82
N ASN A 252 16.83 13.81 11.17
CA ASN A 252 16.13 12.86 12.03
C ASN A 252 15.06 12.14 11.21
N LEU A 253 14.96 10.82 11.35
CA LEU A 253 13.78 10.08 10.91
C LEU A 253 13.02 9.56 12.13
N VAL A 254 11.71 9.47 11.99
CA VAL A 254 10.86 8.68 12.86
C VAL A 254 10.72 7.30 12.24
N HIS A 255 11.01 6.25 13.00
CA HIS A 255 10.73 4.88 12.64
C HIS A 255 9.54 4.39 13.45
N CYS A 256 8.55 3.79 12.83
CA CYS A 256 7.40 3.21 13.52
C CYS A 256 7.02 1.87 12.90
N HIS A 257 6.38 1.00 13.67
CA HIS A 257 5.73 -0.16 13.10
C HIS A 257 4.41 0.25 12.46
N THR A 258 4.16 -0.30 11.28
CA THR A 258 2.87 -0.23 10.62
C THR A 258 2.26 -1.60 10.50
N ALA A 259 0.99 -1.69 10.87
CA ALA A 259 0.16 -2.87 10.67
C ALA A 259 -0.63 -2.70 9.38
N HIS A 260 -0.61 -3.75 8.55
CA HIS A 260 -1.44 -3.88 7.36
C HIS A 260 -2.52 -4.92 7.67
N SER A 261 -3.79 -4.59 7.39
CA SER A 261 -4.95 -5.47 7.60
C SER A 261 -5.86 -5.51 6.39
#